data_AF-A0A0E9X2L3-F1
#
_entry.id   AF-A0A0E9X2L3-F1
#
_cell.length_a   1.000
_cell.length_b   1.000
_cell.length_c   1.000
_cell.angle_alpha   90.00
_cell.angle_beta   90.00
_cell.angle_gamma   90.00
#
_symmetry.space_group_name_H-M   'P 1'
#
loop_
_entity.id
_entity.type
_entity.pdbx_description
1 polymer ?
#
loop_
_entity_poly.entity_id
_entity_poly.type
_entity_poly.pdbx_seq_one_letter_code
_entity_poly.pdbx_strand_id
1 'polypeptide(L)'
;MNPWDPVPYSVTPAAQVLARCVASGVSAQRDLDAVPRDTNVFSPRLIVAEQVADLKRQFDVKNLEMELLKLEKESADVTHSFFLSQRFAALQQFTSHLQEVLREQASLRQRLMKPLCLQNLPIEANLHRYVVELIGMVMDLIENMESKVKITRSFPSLGPTMTSLDNAVAQLLTQVAEVEELAGQVLQWKDLQHHMFTTNNQTST
;
A
#
# COMPACT_ATOMS: atom_id res chain seq x y z
N MET A 1 5.01 -46.84 41.86
CA MET A 1 5.68 -48.16 41.74
C MET A 1 4.65 -49.14 41.19
N ASN A 2 4.98 -49.87 40.12
CA ASN A 2 4.05 -50.77 39.46
C ASN A 2 3.91 -52.06 40.30
N PRO A 3 2.71 -52.47 40.74
CA PRO A 3 2.50 -53.64 41.60
C PRO A 3 2.88 -54.99 40.95
N TRP A 4 3.15 -54.97 39.64
CA TRP A 4 3.36 -56.15 38.80
C TRP A 4 4.82 -56.41 38.43
N ASP A 5 5.76 -55.58 38.90
CA ASP A 5 7.18 -55.87 38.74
C ASP A 5 7.62 -56.94 39.75
N PRO A 6 8.05 -58.13 39.31
CA PRO A 6 8.47 -59.18 40.22
C PRO A 6 9.76 -58.77 40.93
N VAL A 7 9.72 -58.67 42.26
CA VAL A 7 10.91 -58.48 43.09
C VAL A 7 11.75 -59.76 42.99
N PRO A 8 13.01 -59.70 42.54
CA PRO A 8 13.79 -60.88 42.13
C PRO A 8 14.11 -61.90 43.25
N TYR A 9 13.78 -61.60 44.52
CA TYR A 9 14.17 -62.42 45.67
C TYR A 9 13.05 -62.69 46.69
N SER A 10 11.77 -62.47 46.35
CA SER A 10 10.66 -62.82 47.25
C SER A 10 9.89 -64.03 46.74
N VAL A 11 9.66 -65.01 47.63
CA VAL A 11 8.75 -66.13 47.36
C VAL A 11 7.34 -65.56 47.33
N THR A 12 6.75 -65.49 46.13
CA THR A 12 5.40 -64.97 45.91
C THR A 12 4.40 -65.68 46.84
N PRO A 13 3.38 -65.00 47.41
CA PRO A 13 2.37 -65.64 48.26
C PRO A 13 1.73 -66.89 47.61
N ALA A 14 1.54 -66.87 46.29
CA ALA A 14 1.10 -68.03 45.53
C ALA A 14 2.08 -69.22 45.62
N ALA A 15 3.39 -68.97 45.53
CA ALA A 15 4.41 -70.02 45.67
C ALA A 15 4.44 -70.59 47.10
N GLN A 16 4.16 -69.78 48.13
CA GLN A 16 4.04 -70.28 49.51
C GLN A 16 2.81 -71.18 49.70
N VAL A 17 1.69 -70.86 49.07
CA VAL A 17 0.48 -71.71 49.08
C VAL A 17 0.74 -73.02 48.35
N LEU A 18 1.36 -72.98 47.17
CA LEU A 18 1.71 -74.18 46.41
C LEU A 18 2.69 -75.08 47.19
N ALA A 19 3.69 -74.50 47.85
CA ALA A 19 4.61 -75.25 48.70
C ALA A 19 3.90 -75.95 49.88
N ARG A 20 2.89 -75.30 50.48
CA ARG A 20 2.05 -75.92 51.53
C ARG A 20 1.19 -77.07 50.99
N CYS A 21 0.64 -76.94 49.78
CA CYS A 21 -0.13 -78.01 49.12
C CYS A 21 0.72 -79.23 48.79
N VAL A 22 2.00 -79.03 48.43
CA VAL A 22 2.96 -80.13 48.26
C VAL A 22 3.31 -80.77 49.60
N ALA A 23 3.57 -79.96 50.63
CA ALA A 23 3.90 -80.45 51.96
C ALA A 23 2.73 -81.21 52.62
N SER A 24 1.47 -80.85 52.31
CA SER A 24 0.28 -81.55 52.80
C SER A 24 -0.11 -82.78 51.98
N GLY A 25 0.65 -83.11 50.93
CA GLY A 25 0.41 -84.27 50.06
C GLY A 25 -0.79 -84.11 49.10
N VAL A 26 -1.37 -82.91 49.00
CA VAL A 26 -2.52 -82.61 48.13
C VAL A 26 -2.09 -82.52 46.66
N SER A 27 -0.84 -82.15 46.40
CA SER A 27 -0.24 -82.13 45.04
C SER A 27 1.19 -82.67 45.06
N ALA A 28 1.63 -83.39 44.03
CA ALA A 28 3.01 -83.85 43.95
C ALA A 28 3.90 -82.81 43.24
N GLN A 29 5.16 -82.68 43.67
CA GLN A 29 6.13 -81.77 43.07
C GLN A 29 6.27 -82.00 41.55
N ARG A 30 6.21 -83.27 41.11
CA ARG A 30 6.23 -83.67 39.69
C ARG A 30 5.08 -83.07 38.87
N ASP A 31 3.92 -82.87 39.49
CA ASP A 31 2.72 -82.36 38.80
C ASP A 31 2.84 -80.85 38.60
N LEU A 32 3.53 -80.14 39.52
CA LEU A 32 3.88 -78.73 39.38
C LEU A 32 4.99 -78.52 38.35
N ASP A 33 6.00 -79.41 38.32
CA ASP A 33 7.11 -79.34 37.38
C ASP A 33 6.71 -79.76 35.94
N ALA A 34 5.59 -80.48 35.79
CA ALA A 34 5.01 -80.86 34.50
C ALA A 34 4.20 -79.72 33.84
N VAL A 35 3.93 -78.62 34.55
CA VAL A 35 3.20 -77.49 33.99
C VAL A 35 4.04 -76.82 32.90
N PRO A 36 3.53 -76.71 31.65
CA PRO A 36 4.22 -76.00 30.58
C PRO A 36 4.53 -74.57 30.99
N ARG A 37 5.80 -74.18 30.95
CA ARG A 37 6.26 -72.81 31.21
C ARG A 37 6.10 -71.94 29.97
N ASP A 38 4.91 -71.96 29.36
CA ASP A 38 4.64 -71.10 28.23
C ASP A 38 4.72 -69.65 28.67
N THR A 39 5.58 -68.88 27.99
CA THR A 39 5.86 -67.48 28.32
C THR A 39 4.62 -66.59 28.15
N ASN A 40 3.62 -67.05 27.40
CA ASN A 40 2.40 -66.30 27.10
C ASN A 40 1.20 -66.85 27.90
N VAL A 41 0.98 -66.26 29.08
CA VAL A 41 -0.16 -66.55 29.97
C VAL A 41 -1.51 -66.16 29.35
N PHE A 42 -1.49 -65.28 28.34
CA PHE A 42 -2.69 -64.71 27.71
C PHE A 42 -2.90 -65.20 26.28
N SER A 43 -4.17 -65.26 25.85
CA SER A 43 -4.51 -65.65 24.47
C SER A 43 -3.91 -64.67 23.44
N PRO A 44 -3.47 -65.12 22.26
CA PRO A 44 -2.95 -64.24 21.21
C PRO A 44 -3.93 -63.13 20.79
N ARG A 45 -5.24 -63.40 20.88
CA ARG A 45 -6.29 -62.42 20.58
C ARG A 45 -6.33 -61.27 21.59
N LEU A 46 -6.03 -61.55 22.87
CA LEU A 46 -5.99 -60.52 23.90
C LEU A 46 -4.78 -59.59 23.70
N ILE A 47 -3.61 -60.15 23.37
CA ILE A 47 -2.39 -59.38 23.09
C ILE A 47 -2.61 -58.44 21.88
N VAL A 48 -3.23 -58.94 20.81
CA VAL A 48 -3.57 -58.11 19.65
C VAL A 48 -4.60 -57.04 20.01
N ALA A 49 -5.62 -57.36 20.81
CA ALA A 49 -6.61 -56.38 21.26
C ALA A 49 -5.99 -55.28 22.13
N GLU A 50 -5.03 -55.62 22.99
CA GLU A 50 -4.27 -54.66 23.79
C GLU A 50 -3.42 -53.74 22.90
N GLN A 51 -2.71 -54.29 21.92
CA GLN A 51 -1.93 -53.51 20.96
C GLN A 51 -2.80 -52.55 20.15
N VAL A 52 -3.97 -53.00 19.68
CA VAL A 52 -4.93 -52.15 18.95
C VAL A 52 -5.48 -51.05 19.86
N ALA A 53 -5.80 -51.37 21.11
CA ALA A 53 -6.27 -50.38 22.08
C ALA A 53 -5.19 -49.33 22.38
N ASP A 54 -3.93 -49.74 22.49
CA ASP A 54 -2.81 -48.82 22.70
C ASP A 54 -2.57 -47.93 21.47
N LEU A 55 -2.55 -48.53 20.26
CA LEU A 55 -2.41 -47.77 19.02
C LEU A 55 -3.54 -46.75 18.85
N LYS A 56 -4.78 -47.14 19.18
CA LYS A 56 -5.93 -46.25 19.12
C LYS A 56 -5.81 -45.09 20.12
N ARG A 57 -5.36 -45.38 21.34
CA ARG A 57 -5.08 -44.34 22.33
C ARG A 57 -4.03 -43.34 21.83
N GLN A 58 -2.94 -43.84 21.25
CA GLN A 58 -1.89 -43.00 20.68
C GLN A 58 -2.41 -42.15 19.53
N PHE A 59 -3.24 -42.73 18.66
CA PHE A 59 -3.90 -42.00 17.57
C PHE A 59 -4.79 -40.87 18.11
N ASP A 60 -5.64 -41.15 19.10
CA ASP A 60 -6.54 -40.16 19.68
C ASP A 60 -5.77 -39.00 20.33
N VAL A 61 -4.68 -39.30 21.05
CA VAL A 61 -3.79 -38.28 21.62
C VAL A 61 -3.19 -37.39 20.51
N LYS A 62 -2.67 -37.99 19.45
CA LYS A 62 -2.09 -37.24 18.33
C LYS A 62 -3.13 -36.42 17.57
N ASN A 63 -4.35 -36.92 17.45
CA ASN A 63 -5.46 -36.20 16.84
C ASN A 63 -5.84 -34.97 17.69
N LEU A 64 -5.88 -35.10 19.01
CA LEU A 64 -6.13 -33.98 19.92
C LEU A 64 -5.02 -32.93 19.86
N GLU A 65 -3.75 -33.35 19.83
CA GLU A 65 -2.61 -32.42 19.64
C GLU A 65 -2.73 -31.64 18.32
N MET A 66 -3.15 -32.31 17.24
CA MET A 66 -3.36 -31.66 15.95
C MET A 66 -4.48 -30.62 15.99
N GLU A 67 -5.62 -30.96 16.59
CA GLU A 67 -6.75 -30.02 16.74
C GLU A 67 -6.37 -28.81 17.61
N LEU A 68 -5.58 -29.03 18.67
CA LEU A 68 -5.07 -27.93 19.51
C LEU A 68 -4.20 -26.98 18.71
N LEU A 69 -3.24 -27.50 17.94
CA LEU A 69 -2.37 -26.68 17.08
C LEU A 69 -3.15 -25.93 16.00
N LYS A 70 -4.19 -26.55 15.45
CA LYS A 70 -5.08 -25.90 14.48
C LYS A 70 -5.83 -24.74 15.12
N LEU A 71 -6.38 -24.94 16.32
CA LEU A 71 -7.06 -23.89 17.07
C LEU A 71 -6.12 -22.74 17.45
N GLU A 72 -4.89 -23.05 17.87
CA GLU A 72 -3.86 -22.05 18.17
C GLU A 72 -3.54 -21.21 16.92
N LYS A 73 -3.39 -21.87 15.77
CA LYS A 73 -3.18 -21.18 14.49
C LYS A 73 -4.36 -20.29 14.08
N GLU A 74 -5.59 -20.77 14.24
CA GLU A 74 -6.81 -20.02 13.91
C GLU A 74 -7.02 -18.82 14.83
N SER A 75 -6.60 -18.92 16.10
CA SER A 75 -6.71 -17.85 17.09
C SER A 75 -5.45 -16.98 17.20
N ALA A 76 -4.41 -17.25 16.41
CA ALA A 76 -3.13 -16.59 16.53
C ALA A 76 -3.20 -15.07 16.32
N ASP A 77 -4.11 -14.61 15.48
CA ASP A 77 -4.26 -13.18 15.18
C ASP A 77 -4.75 -12.35 16.39
N VAL A 78 -5.41 -12.99 17.36
CA VAL A 78 -5.93 -12.38 18.59
C VAL A 78 -5.22 -12.82 19.87
N THR A 79 -4.45 -13.91 19.84
CA THR A 79 -3.72 -14.41 21.02
C THR A 79 -2.21 -14.15 20.94
N HIS A 80 -1.60 -14.24 19.75
CA HIS A 80 -0.15 -14.09 19.63
C HIS A 80 0.28 -12.63 19.66
N SER A 81 1.25 -12.35 20.54
CA SER A 81 1.88 -11.05 20.71
C SER A 81 2.43 -10.48 19.40
N PHE A 82 2.94 -11.31 18.48
CA PHE A 82 3.45 -10.85 17.18
C PHE A 82 2.37 -10.11 16.37
N PHE A 83 1.22 -10.74 16.11
CA PHE A 83 0.12 -10.12 15.35
C PHE A 83 -0.53 -8.96 16.10
N LEU A 84 -0.71 -9.12 17.41
CA LEU A 84 -1.25 -8.07 18.26
C LEU A 84 -0.35 -6.82 18.27
N SER A 85 0.97 -6.99 18.42
CA SER A 85 1.92 -5.87 18.48
C SER A 85 1.90 -5.03 17.21
N GLN A 86 1.78 -5.66 16.03
CA GLN A 86 1.64 -4.96 14.77
C GLN A 86 0.33 -4.15 14.72
N ARG A 87 -0.79 -4.76 15.14
CA ARG A 87 -2.08 -4.06 15.20
C ARG A 87 -2.08 -2.91 16.21
N PHE A 88 -1.47 -3.10 17.38
CA PHE A 88 -1.31 -2.06 18.39
C PHE A 88 -0.45 -0.91 17.88
N ALA A 89 0.66 -1.19 17.19
CA ALA A 89 1.52 -0.16 16.61
C ALA A 89 0.76 0.67 15.56
N ALA A 90 0.00 0.02 14.67
CA ALA A 90 -0.82 0.71 13.68
C ALA A 90 -1.91 1.58 14.34
N LEU A 91 -2.59 1.05 15.36
CA LEU A 91 -3.61 1.80 16.11
C LEU A 91 -2.99 2.99 16.84
N GLN A 92 -1.84 2.80 17.49
CA GLN A 92 -1.13 3.86 18.20
C GLN A 92 -0.68 4.98 17.26
N GLN A 93 -0.18 4.63 16.06
CA GLN A 93 0.18 5.62 15.04
C GLN A 93 -1.06 6.42 14.60
N PHE A 94 -2.17 5.74 14.33
CA PHE A 94 -3.41 6.39 13.95
C PHE A 94 -3.93 7.34 15.05
N THR A 95 -3.94 6.88 16.31
CA THR A 95 -4.34 7.69 17.45
C THR A 95 -3.43 8.91 17.63
N SER A 96 -2.11 8.75 17.45
CA SER A 96 -1.17 9.87 17.50
C SER A 96 -1.45 10.91 16.42
N HIS A 97 -1.68 10.49 15.18
CA HIS A 97 -2.05 11.40 14.10
C HIS A 97 -3.36 12.15 14.40
N LEU A 98 -4.37 11.45 14.92
CA LEU A 98 -5.65 12.05 15.28
C LEU A 98 -5.48 13.09 16.41
N GLN A 99 -4.62 12.81 17.38
CA GLN A 99 -4.30 13.76 18.45
C GLN A 99 -3.63 15.03 17.92
N GLU A 100 -2.70 14.91 16.97
CA GLU A 100 -2.08 16.08 16.33
C GLU A 100 -3.10 16.89 15.52
N VAL A 101 -3.98 16.24 14.75
CA VAL A 101 -5.06 16.94 14.02
C VAL A 101 -5.97 17.70 14.97
N LEU A 102 -6.36 17.10 16.10
CA LEU A 102 -7.19 17.78 17.11
C LEU A 102 -6.46 18.98 17.73
N ARG A 103 -5.15 18.87 17.95
CA ARG A 103 -4.31 19.96 18.46
C ARG A 103 -4.22 21.11 17.45
N GLU A 104 -4.01 20.81 16.18
CA GLU A 104 -4.00 21.81 15.11
C GLU A 104 -5.35 22.48 14.96
N GLN A 105 -6.44 21.71 14.98
CA GLN A 105 -7.80 22.24 14.94
C GLN A 105 -8.06 23.19 16.12
N ALA A 106 -7.60 22.83 17.33
CA ALA A 106 -7.72 23.69 18.50
C ALA A 106 -6.92 24.98 18.36
N SER A 107 -5.68 24.89 17.87
CA SER A 107 -4.83 26.05 17.57
C SER A 107 -5.45 26.96 16.52
N LEU A 108 -5.97 26.38 15.43
CA LEU A 108 -6.64 27.13 14.37
C LEU A 108 -7.89 27.82 14.89
N ARG A 109 -8.72 27.10 15.67
CA ARG A 109 -9.89 27.69 16.31
C ARG A 109 -9.51 28.86 17.21
N GLN A 110 -8.48 28.72 18.04
CA GLN A 110 -7.97 29.83 18.86
C GLN A 110 -7.50 31.00 18.00
N ARG A 111 -6.81 30.75 16.89
CA ARG A 111 -6.36 31.80 15.96
C ARG A 111 -7.51 32.51 15.26
N LEU A 112 -8.57 31.79 14.89
CA LEU A 112 -9.76 32.34 14.25
C LEU A 112 -10.69 33.05 15.26
N MET A 113 -10.73 32.56 16.51
CA MET A 113 -11.45 33.21 17.61
C MET A 113 -10.75 34.47 18.12
N LYS A 114 -9.46 34.67 17.79
CA LYS A 114 -8.81 35.95 18.07
C LYS A 114 -9.48 37.01 17.19
N PRO A 115 -10.18 38.01 17.78
CA PRO A 115 -10.76 39.07 17.00
C PRO A 115 -9.67 39.76 16.17
N LEU A 116 -9.83 39.77 14.83
CA LEU A 116 -8.99 40.56 13.93
C LEU A 116 -9.02 42.06 14.28
N CYS A 117 -10.01 42.48 15.07
CA CYS A 117 -10.28 43.86 15.47
C CYS A 117 -9.42 44.40 16.62
N LEU A 118 -8.44 43.67 17.15
CA LEU A 118 -7.40 44.28 18.00
C LEU A 118 -6.29 45.02 17.21
N GLN A 119 -6.40 45.10 15.88
CA GLN A 119 -5.62 46.05 15.07
C GLN A 119 -6.38 47.31 14.69
N ASN A 120 -7.61 47.50 15.20
CA ASN A 120 -8.21 48.82 15.15
C ASN A 120 -7.42 49.69 16.12
N LEU A 121 -6.49 50.50 15.59
CA LEU A 121 -5.98 51.64 16.32
C LEU A 121 -7.22 52.36 16.89
N PRO A 122 -7.29 52.66 18.19
CA PRO A 122 -8.39 53.46 18.69
C PRO A 122 -8.36 54.80 17.95
N ILE A 123 -9.25 54.95 16.97
CA ILE A 123 -9.40 56.20 16.24
C ILE A 123 -10.22 57.10 17.16
N GLU A 124 -9.69 58.29 17.42
CA GLU A 124 -10.41 59.28 18.20
C GLU A 124 -11.71 59.67 17.47
N ALA A 125 -12.82 59.85 18.19
CA ALA A 125 -14.14 59.98 17.58
C ALA A 125 -14.27 61.17 16.61
N ASN A 126 -13.46 62.21 16.80
CA ASN A 126 -13.29 63.36 15.91
C ASN A 126 -12.68 62.98 14.54
N LEU A 127 -11.89 61.91 14.47
CA LEU A 127 -11.21 61.45 13.26
C LEU A 127 -12.04 60.45 12.43
N HIS A 128 -13.11 59.88 12.99
CA HIS A 128 -13.96 58.90 12.31
C HIS A 128 -14.52 59.41 10.99
N ARG A 129 -14.96 60.67 10.92
CA ARG A 129 -15.53 61.25 9.69
C ARG A 129 -14.51 61.23 8.54
N TYR A 130 -13.27 61.61 8.83
CA TYR A 130 -12.19 61.64 7.86
C TYR A 130 -11.76 60.23 7.42
N VAL A 131 -11.77 59.26 8.33
CA VAL A 131 -11.46 57.87 7.99
C VAL A 131 -12.54 57.26 7.10
N VAL A 132 -13.81 57.54 7.36
CA VAL A 132 -14.93 57.09 6.51
C VAL A 132 -14.83 57.72 5.11
N GLU A 133 -14.56 59.03 5.04
CA GLU A 133 -14.33 59.73 3.77
C GLU A 133 -13.13 59.14 3.01
N LEU A 134 -12.02 58.85 3.70
CA LEU A 134 -10.82 58.23 3.12
C LEU A 134 -11.09 56.82 2.60
N ILE A 135 -11.80 55.99 3.37
CA ILE A 135 -12.16 54.63 2.94
C ILE A 135 -13.06 54.71 1.70
N GLY A 136 -14.00 55.66 1.66
CA GLY A 136 -14.80 55.93 0.46
C GLY A 136 -13.94 56.23 -0.76
N MET A 137 -13.00 57.18 -0.64
CA MET A 137 -12.07 57.53 -1.71
C MET A 137 -11.20 56.34 -2.16
N VAL A 138 -10.78 55.48 -1.24
CA VAL A 138 -10.01 54.27 -1.55
C VAL A 138 -10.84 53.25 -2.30
N MET A 139 -12.12 53.06 -1.94
CA MET A 139 -13.01 52.18 -2.69
C MET A 139 -13.25 52.69 -4.11
N ASP A 140 -13.51 53.99 -4.28
CA ASP A 140 -13.69 54.61 -5.61
C ASP A 140 -12.43 54.48 -6.47
N LEU A 141 -11.25 54.61 -5.87
CA LEU A 141 -9.96 54.40 -6.56
C LEU A 141 -9.80 52.95 -7.02
N ILE A 142 -10.12 51.98 -6.16
CA ILE A 142 -10.03 50.56 -6.49
C ILE A 142 -10.98 50.23 -7.64
N GLU A 143 -12.22 50.69 -7.59
CA GLU A 143 -13.21 50.48 -8.66
C GLU A 143 -12.75 51.10 -9.99
N ASN A 144 -12.20 52.33 -9.93
CA ASN A 144 -11.66 52.99 -11.12
C ASN A 144 -10.46 52.23 -11.71
N MET A 145 -9.53 51.77 -10.86
CA MET A 145 -8.40 50.95 -11.30
C MET A 145 -8.86 49.64 -11.94
N GLU A 146 -9.81 48.94 -11.32
CA GLU A 146 -10.36 47.70 -11.86
C GLU A 146 -11.00 47.92 -13.23
N SER A 147 -11.77 49.01 -13.38
CA SER A 147 -12.36 49.39 -14.68
C SER A 147 -11.30 49.64 -15.74
N LYS A 148 -10.20 50.33 -15.40
CA LYS A 148 -9.09 50.60 -16.33
C LYS A 148 -8.36 49.33 -16.72
N VAL A 149 -8.09 48.43 -15.77
CA VAL A 149 -7.47 47.12 -16.04
C VAL A 149 -8.35 46.30 -16.98
N LYS A 150 -9.67 46.30 -16.75
CA LYS A 150 -10.63 45.62 -17.62
C LYS A 150 -10.62 46.18 -19.04
N ILE A 151 -10.58 47.51 -19.18
CA ILE A 151 -10.46 48.19 -20.48
C ILE A 151 -9.14 47.81 -21.18
N THR A 152 -8.00 47.88 -20.48
CA THR A 152 -6.70 47.48 -21.03
C THR A 152 -6.68 46.02 -21.47
N ARG A 153 -7.33 45.12 -20.72
CA ARG A 153 -7.44 43.69 -21.06
C ARG A 153 -8.38 43.43 -22.25
N SER A 154 -9.35 44.32 -22.48
CA SER A 154 -10.28 44.24 -23.62
C SER A 154 -9.69 44.79 -24.91
N PHE A 155 -8.58 45.54 -24.84
CA PHE A 155 -7.86 45.95 -26.04
C PHE A 155 -7.35 44.68 -26.75
N PRO A 156 -7.75 44.43 -28.02
CA PRO A 156 -7.32 43.25 -28.73
C PRO A 156 -5.79 43.22 -28.73
N SER A 157 -5.20 42.11 -28.29
CA SER A 157 -3.75 41.99 -28.19
C SER A 157 -3.13 42.34 -29.54
N LEU A 158 -2.23 43.33 -29.55
CA LEU A 158 -1.48 43.75 -30.74
C LEU A 158 -0.62 42.60 -31.32
N GLY A 159 -0.37 41.54 -30.53
CA GLY A 159 0.37 40.34 -30.94
C GLY A 159 -0.17 39.64 -32.19
N PRO A 160 -1.39 39.07 -32.19
CA PRO A 160 -1.98 38.38 -33.35
C PRO A 160 -2.06 39.25 -34.62
N THR A 161 -2.34 40.55 -34.47
CA THR A 161 -2.38 41.46 -35.63
C THR A 161 -0.98 41.73 -36.18
N MET A 162 0.03 41.88 -35.32
CA MET A 162 1.43 42.02 -35.73
C MET A 162 1.92 40.74 -36.42
N THR A 163 1.64 39.55 -35.89
CA THR A 163 2.03 38.28 -36.52
C THR A 163 1.35 38.05 -37.87
N SER A 164 0.11 38.52 -38.02
CA SER A 164 -0.61 38.48 -39.31
C SER A 164 0.06 39.40 -40.33
N LEU A 165 0.47 40.60 -39.89
CA LEU A 165 1.20 41.55 -40.73
C LEU A 165 2.58 41.02 -41.12
N ASP A 166 3.33 40.45 -40.18
CA ASP A 166 4.65 39.84 -40.45
C ASP A 166 4.55 38.70 -41.49
N ASN A 167 3.52 37.87 -41.37
CA ASN A 167 3.24 36.82 -42.36
C ASN A 167 2.88 37.39 -43.73
N ALA A 168 2.06 38.45 -43.79
CA ALA A 168 1.71 39.11 -45.05
C ALA A 168 2.93 39.77 -45.71
N VAL A 169 3.81 40.38 -44.92
CA VAL A 169 5.09 40.95 -45.42
C VAL A 169 6.00 39.85 -45.95
N ALA A 170 6.12 38.72 -45.25
CA ALA A 170 6.91 37.58 -45.72
C ALA A 170 6.38 37.05 -47.07
N GLN A 171 5.06 36.94 -47.23
CA GLN A 171 4.43 36.52 -48.50
C GLN A 171 4.70 37.52 -49.64
N LEU A 172 4.63 38.83 -49.36
CA LEU A 172 4.95 39.85 -50.36
C LEU A 172 6.42 39.77 -50.80
N LEU A 173 7.34 39.57 -49.85
CA LEU A 173 8.77 39.41 -50.17
C LEU A 173 9.02 38.18 -51.04
N THR A 174 8.34 37.06 -50.78
CA THR A 174 8.45 35.87 -51.64
C THR A 174 7.91 36.13 -53.06
N GLN A 175 6.79 36.83 -53.18
CA GLN A 175 6.24 37.19 -54.50
C GLN A 175 7.16 38.15 -55.27
N VAL A 176 7.79 39.11 -54.58
CA VAL A 176 8.77 40.01 -55.21
C VAL A 176 9.96 39.20 -55.75
N ALA A 177 10.49 38.25 -54.98
CA ALA A 177 11.58 37.40 -55.43
C ALA A 177 11.19 36.54 -56.66
N GLU A 178 9.99 35.97 -56.67
CA GLU A 178 9.47 35.23 -57.84
C GLU A 178 9.33 36.13 -59.08
N VAL A 179 8.85 37.36 -58.90
CA VAL A 179 8.73 38.33 -60.00
C VAL A 179 10.10 38.76 -60.52
N GLU A 180 11.07 38.97 -59.65
CA GLU A 180 12.46 39.27 -60.03
C GLU A 180 13.10 38.12 -60.81
N GLU A 181 12.90 36.87 -60.37
CA GLU A 181 13.38 35.70 -61.09
C GLU A 181 12.73 35.58 -62.47
N LEU A 182 11.40 35.73 -62.55
CA LEU A 182 10.67 35.67 -63.81
C LEU A 182 11.12 36.78 -64.78
N ALA A 183 11.33 38.00 -64.28
CA ALA A 183 11.86 39.11 -65.06
C ALA A 183 13.27 38.80 -65.59
N GLY A 184 14.13 38.20 -64.76
CA GLY A 184 15.45 37.72 -65.16
C GLY A 184 15.39 36.67 -66.27
N GLN A 185 14.49 35.69 -66.14
CA GLN A 185 14.28 34.69 -67.19
C GLN A 185 13.82 35.34 -68.50
N VAL A 186 12.81 36.23 -68.47
CA VAL A 186 12.31 36.93 -69.68
C VAL A 186 13.42 37.70 -70.39
N LEU A 187 14.32 38.35 -69.65
CA LEU A 187 15.48 39.04 -70.22
C LEU A 187 16.43 38.05 -70.90
N GLN A 188 16.74 36.91 -70.27
CA GLN A 188 17.56 35.86 -70.89
C GLN A 188 16.92 35.29 -72.16
N TRP A 189 15.61 35.03 -72.16
CA TRP A 189 14.87 34.59 -73.35
C TRP A 189 14.94 35.62 -74.48
N LYS A 190 14.83 36.91 -74.16
CA LYS A 190 14.97 38.00 -75.12
C LYS A 190 16.37 38.04 -75.73
N ASP A 191 17.42 37.88 -74.92
CA ASP A 191 18.81 37.89 -75.39
C ASP A 191 19.11 36.66 -76.27
N LEU A 192 18.63 35.48 -75.89
CA LEU A 192 18.67 34.25 -76.70
C LEU A 192 17.98 34.43 -78.06
N GLN A 193 16.79 35.03 -78.06
CA GLN A 193 16.05 35.34 -79.28
C GLN A 193 16.83 36.33 -80.16
N HIS A 194 17.43 37.37 -79.58
CA HIS A 194 18.27 38.32 -80.30
C HIS A 194 19.51 37.67 -80.92
N HIS A 195 20.16 36.76 -80.18
CA HIS A 195 21.31 36.01 -80.65
C HIS A 195 20.95 35.07 -81.81
N MET A 196 19.83 34.36 -81.74
CA MET A 196 19.35 33.50 -82.85
C MET A 196 19.01 34.29 -84.11
N PHE A 197 18.47 35.51 -83.99
CA PHE A 197 18.24 36.39 -85.14
C PHE A 197 19.56 36.91 -85.74
N THR A 198 20.59 37.17 -84.93
CA THR A 198 21.90 37.59 -85.45
C THR A 198 22.71 36.46 -86.09
N THR A 199 22.60 35.22 -85.61
CA THR A 199 23.29 34.06 -86.22
C THR A 199 22.62 33.59 -87.51
N ASN A 200 21.28 33.64 -87.62
CA ASN A 200 20.60 33.33 -88.89
C ASN A 200 20.94 34.33 -90.02
N ASN A 201 21.32 35.57 -89.68
CA ASN A 201 21.79 36.56 -90.65
C ASN A 201 23.28 36.41 -91.02
N GLN A 202 24.03 35.51 -90.37
CA GLN A 202 25.44 35.23 -90.72
C GLN A 202 25.63 33.92 -91.52
N THR A 203 24.60 33.08 -91.67
CA THR A 203 24.65 31.83 -92.46
C THR A 203 23.95 31.92 -93.82
N SER A 204 23.45 33.09 -94.20
CA SER A 204 22.91 33.36 -95.55
C SER A 204 23.73 34.45 -96.24
N THR A 205 25.00 34.16 -96.52
CA THR A 205 25.81 34.82 -97.56
C THR A 205 26.24 33.80 -98.59
#